data_AF-A0A0L6UGB0-F1
#
_entry.id   AF-A0A0L6UGB0-F1
#
_cell.length_a   1.000
_cell.length_b   1.000
_cell.length_c   1.000
_cell.angle_alpha   90.00
_cell.angle_beta   90.00
_cell.angle_gamma   90.00
#
_symmetry.space_group_name_H-M   'P 1'
#
loop_
_entity.id
_entity.type
_entity.pdbx_description
1 polymer ?
#
loop_
_entity_poly.entity_id
_entity_poly.type
_entity_poly.pdbx_seq_one_letter_code
_entity_poly.pdbx_strand_id
1 'polypeptide(L)'
;MLLLSSRHHDSTPSIKICTEKLNDSNFSAWQYDMRNALGYMNLGQFIKAHPAEMKARPDYDSKLKQVTTFIRLHLGRDDSTQFVDDLDTNDPKSLWDSMMDYYTANSVESSVNVMEKLHDIVFVEGEMQKRINQFCQTFNLMIEVSVVELI
;
A
#
# COMPACT_ATOMS: atom_id res chain seq x y z
N MET A 1 23.01 -46.31 -27.08
CA MET A 1 23.55 -45.62 -25.89
C MET A 1 22.61 -44.47 -25.57
N LEU A 2 21.74 -44.62 -24.57
CA LEU A 2 20.73 -43.64 -24.17
C LEU A 2 21.38 -42.69 -23.14
N LEU A 3 21.45 -41.39 -23.44
CA LEU A 3 21.80 -40.36 -22.47
C LEU A 3 20.52 -39.88 -21.78
N LEU A 4 20.35 -40.31 -20.52
CA LEU A 4 19.36 -39.80 -19.59
C LEU A 4 19.65 -38.33 -19.29
N SER A 5 18.81 -37.42 -19.79
CA SER A 5 18.76 -36.04 -19.28
C SER A 5 18.03 -36.06 -17.95
N SER A 6 18.78 -35.87 -16.86
CA SER A 6 18.22 -35.59 -15.54
C SER A 6 17.48 -34.25 -15.59
N ARG A 7 16.15 -34.28 -15.59
CA ARG A 7 15.34 -33.10 -15.27
C ARG A 7 15.38 -32.93 -13.76
N HIS A 8 16.17 -31.99 -13.27
CA HIS A 8 15.97 -31.46 -11.94
C HIS A 8 14.63 -30.73 -11.93
N HIS A 9 13.61 -31.38 -11.37
CA HIS A 9 12.41 -30.69 -10.92
C HIS A 9 12.80 -29.93 -9.66
N ASP A 10 13.09 -28.64 -9.79
CA ASP A 10 13.09 -27.72 -8.64
C ASP A 10 11.66 -27.63 -8.12
N SER A 11 11.29 -28.57 -7.26
CA SER A 11 10.03 -28.56 -6.53
C SER A 11 10.13 -27.65 -5.30
N THR A 12 10.59 -26.42 -5.49
CA THR A 12 10.39 -25.38 -4.48
C THR A 12 8.93 -24.93 -4.62
N PRO A 13 8.09 -25.05 -3.58
CA PRO A 13 6.73 -24.56 -3.68
C PRO A 13 6.77 -23.07 -4.03
N SER A 14 6.24 -22.71 -5.20
CA SER A 14 6.11 -21.32 -5.59
C SER A 14 5.15 -20.67 -4.61
N ILE A 15 5.69 -19.86 -3.68
CA ILE A 15 4.84 -19.05 -2.81
C ILE A 15 4.03 -18.15 -3.72
N LYS A 16 2.72 -18.35 -3.76
CA LYS A 16 1.82 -17.44 -4.45
C LYS A 16 1.77 -16.17 -3.62
N ILE A 17 2.57 -15.18 -4.00
CA ILE A 17 2.55 -13.86 -3.39
C ILE A 17 1.31 -13.15 -3.91
N CYS A 18 0.17 -13.43 -3.28
CA CYS A 18 -1.08 -12.71 -3.50
C CYS A 18 -1.21 -11.71 -2.38
N THR A 19 -1.10 -10.42 -2.71
CA THR A 19 -1.65 -9.39 -1.84
C THR A 19 -3.13 -9.23 -2.19
N GLU A 20 -3.99 -8.93 -1.22
CA GLU A 20 -5.34 -8.48 -1.55
C GLU A 20 -5.23 -7.24 -2.46
N LYS A 21 -6.19 -7.02 -3.36
CA LYS A 21 -6.19 -5.79 -4.14
C LYS A 21 -6.42 -4.60 -3.22
N LEU A 22 -5.74 -3.50 -3.53
CA LEU A 22 -5.96 -2.23 -2.86
C LEU A 22 -7.42 -1.81 -3.01
N ASN A 23 -7.96 -1.25 -1.92
CA ASN A 23 -9.24 -0.58 -1.86
C ASN A 23 -9.20 0.50 -0.76
N ASP A 24 -10.30 1.24 -0.63
CA ASP A 24 -10.43 2.39 0.28
C ASP A 24 -10.19 2.09 1.76
N SER A 25 -10.24 0.83 2.18
CA SER A 25 -10.21 0.44 3.59
C SER A 25 -8.97 -0.37 4.01
N ASN A 26 -8.15 -0.84 3.06
CA ASN A 26 -7.07 -1.76 3.35
C ASN A 26 -5.66 -1.22 3.06
N PHE A 27 -5.49 0.08 2.82
CA PHE A 27 -4.21 0.65 2.39
C PHE A 27 -3.03 0.29 3.30
N SER A 28 -3.14 0.39 4.63
CA SER A 28 -2.03 0.07 5.54
C SER A 28 -1.62 -1.40 5.47
N ALA A 29 -2.59 -2.31 5.42
CA ALA A 29 -2.34 -3.74 5.27
C ALA A 29 -1.74 -4.05 3.90
N TRP A 30 -2.31 -3.47 2.84
CA TRP A 30 -1.82 -3.58 1.47
C TRP A 30 -0.37 -3.10 1.34
N GLN A 31 -0.04 -1.94 1.93
CA GLN A 31 1.30 -1.35 1.91
C GLN A 31 2.31 -2.28 2.59
N TYR A 32 1.96 -2.82 3.76
CA TYR A 32 2.79 -3.78 4.49
C TYR A 32 3.02 -5.07 3.68
N ASP A 33 1.96 -5.67 3.14
CA ASP A 33 2.04 -6.89 2.35
C ASP A 33 2.84 -6.69 1.07
N MET A 34 2.65 -5.55 0.39
CA MET A 34 3.37 -5.19 -0.83
C MET A 34 4.88 -5.01 -0.56
N ARG A 35 5.26 -4.36 0.54
CA ARG A 35 6.68 -4.22 0.94
C ARG A 35 7.31 -5.59 1.22
N ASN A 36 6.61 -6.48 1.91
CA ASN A 36 7.09 -7.84 2.19
C ASN A 36 7.20 -8.69 0.92
N ALA A 37 6.21 -8.62 0.03
CA ALA A 37 6.22 -9.26 -1.28
C ALA A 37 7.45 -8.86 -2.11
N LEU A 38 7.67 -7.55 -2.25
CA LEU A 38 8.83 -7.01 -2.96
C LEU A 38 10.15 -7.37 -2.27
N GLY A 39 10.17 -7.38 -0.93
CA GLY A 39 11.32 -7.82 -0.15
C GLY A 39 11.69 -9.27 -0.44
N TYR A 40 10.72 -10.18 -0.41
CA TYR A 40 10.90 -11.60 -0.74
C TYR A 40 11.45 -11.81 -2.16
N MET A 41 10.99 -10.99 -3.12
CA MET A 41 11.48 -11.03 -4.51
C MET A 41 12.84 -10.31 -4.72
N ASN A 42 13.46 -9.76 -3.67
CA ASN A 42 14.65 -8.90 -3.75
C ASN A 42 14.46 -7.64 -4.62
N LEU A 43 13.23 -7.13 -4.66
CA LEU A 43 12.80 -5.99 -5.46
C LEU A 43 12.48 -4.75 -4.62
N GLY A 44 12.43 -4.84 -3.28
CA GLY A 44 12.05 -3.73 -2.41
C GLY A 44 12.94 -2.47 -2.49
N GLN A 45 14.14 -2.59 -3.06
CA GLN A 45 15.00 -1.43 -3.35
C GLN A 45 14.47 -0.54 -4.47
N PHE A 46 13.62 -1.08 -5.37
CA PHE A 46 13.13 -0.37 -6.55
C PHE A 46 12.00 0.65 -6.27
N ILE A 47 11.44 0.62 -5.06
CA ILE A 47 10.49 1.64 -4.56
C ILE A 47 11.20 2.69 -3.69
N LYS A 48 12.52 2.82 -3.80
CA LYS A 48 13.34 3.80 -3.07
C LYS A 48 14.10 4.70 -4.05
N ALA A 49 14.82 5.69 -3.53
CA ALA A 49 15.73 6.48 -4.37
C ALA A 49 16.89 5.59 -4.85
N HIS A 50 17.17 5.60 -6.16
CA HIS A 50 18.22 4.75 -6.75
C HIS A 50 19.53 5.52 -6.91
N PRO A 51 20.66 5.02 -6.37
CA PRO A 51 21.97 5.59 -6.60
C PRO A 51 22.44 5.30 -8.04
N ALA A 52 23.48 6.02 -8.50
CA ALA A 52 23.94 5.95 -9.89
C ALA A 52 24.38 4.52 -10.30
N GLU A 53 25.01 3.80 -9.37
CA GLU A 53 25.48 2.43 -9.56
C GLU A 53 24.32 1.47 -9.84
N MET A 54 23.17 1.68 -9.21
CA MET A 54 21.98 0.86 -9.43
C MET A 54 21.37 1.11 -10.81
N LYS A 55 21.35 2.38 -11.24
CA LYS A 55 20.87 2.78 -12.59
C LYS A 55 21.76 2.26 -13.70
N ALA A 56 23.05 2.06 -13.45
CA ALA A 56 24.01 1.54 -14.42
C ALA A 56 23.90 0.02 -14.64
N ARG A 57 23.07 -0.69 -13.86
CA ARG A 57 22.92 -2.15 -14.01
C ARG A 57 22.23 -2.50 -15.34
N PRO A 58 22.68 -3.57 -16.04
CA PRO A 58 22.09 -3.97 -17.30
C PRO A 58 20.64 -4.48 -17.17
N ASP A 59 20.22 -4.90 -15.97
CA ASP A 59 18.87 -5.38 -15.69
C ASP A 59 17.93 -4.30 -15.11
N TYR A 60 18.40 -3.05 -14.96
CA TYR A 60 17.69 -1.99 -14.25
C TYR A 60 16.28 -1.74 -14.80
N ASP A 61 16.14 -1.51 -16.10
CA ASP A 61 14.84 -1.23 -16.73
C ASP A 61 13.86 -2.42 -16.63
N SER A 62 14.40 -3.64 -16.78
CA SER A 62 13.61 -4.87 -16.62
C SER A 62 13.06 -4.98 -15.20
N LYS A 63 13.85 -4.60 -14.19
CA LYS A 63 13.44 -4.60 -12.78
C LYS A 63 12.44 -3.49 -12.47
N LEU A 64 12.61 -2.29 -13.02
CA LEU A 64 11.59 -1.23 -12.90
C LEU A 64 10.24 -1.69 -13.46
N LYS A 65 10.25 -2.30 -14.65
CA LYS A 65 9.04 -2.86 -15.27
C LYS A 65 8.43 -3.97 -14.42
N GLN A 66 9.25 -4.87 -13.89
CA GLN A 66 8.79 -5.96 -13.03
C GLN A 66 8.05 -5.42 -11.79
N VAL A 67 8.65 -4.45 -11.08
CA VAL A 67 8.04 -3.87 -9.87
C VAL A 67 6.79 -3.06 -10.20
N THR A 68 6.86 -2.20 -11.21
CA THR A 68 5.70 -1.39 -11.64
C THR A 68 4.52 -2.28 -12.00
N THR A 69 4.76 -3.33 -12.79
CA THR A 69 3.71 -4.30 -13.17
C THR A 69 3.16 -5.02 -11.95
N PHE A 70 4.02 -5.43 -11.02
CA PHE A 70 3.59 -6.12 -9.81
C PHE A 70 2.68 -5.23 -8.94
N ILE A 71 3.02 -3.96 -8.75
CA ILE A 71 2.17 -2.99 -8.02
C ILE A 71 0.82 -2.85 -8.73
N ARG A 72 0.82 -2.58 -10.05
CA ARG A 72 -0.40 -2.40 -10.88
C ARG A 72 -1.37 -3.58 -10.78
N LEU A 73 -0.86 -4.81 -10.81
CA LEU A 73 -1.69 -6.03 -10.72
C LEU A 73 -2.47 -6.14 -9.39
N HIS A 74 -1.98 -5.46 -8.36
CA HIS A 74 -2.55 -5.47 -7.02
C HIS A 74 -3.29 -4.17 -6.68
N LEU A 75 -3.52 -3.31 -7.66
CA LEU A 75 -4.43 -2.17 -7.51
C LEU A 75 -5.89 -2.62 -7.73
N GLY A 76 -6.79 -2.00 -6.98
CA GLY A 76 -8.20 -1.94 -7.29
C GLY A 76 -8.43 -1.23 -8.62
N ARG A 77 -9.65 -1.31 -9.16
CA ARG A 77 -9.97 -0.68 -10.45
C ARG A 77 -9.90 0.85 -10.37
N ASP A 78 -10.41 1.39 -9.28
CA ASP A 78 -10.49 2.84 -9.06
C ASP A 78 -9.08 3.41 -8.84
N ASP A 79 -8.29 2.79 -7.96
CA ASP A 79 -6.87 3.13 -7.76
C ASP A 79 -6.06 3.02 -9.03
N SER A 80 -6.26 1.95 -9.82
CA SER A 80 -5.57 1.82 -11.10
C SER A 80 -5.92 2.94 -12.06
N THR A 81 -7.15 3.45 -12.04
CA THR A 81 -7.56 4.57 -12.89
C THR A 81 -7.00 5.89 -12.38
N GLN A 82 -6.83 6.01 -11.07
CA GLN A 82 -6.32 7.22 -10.42
C GLN A 82 -4.78 7.37 -10.54
N PHE A 83 -4.03 6.28 -10.43
CA PHE A 83 -2.57 6.34 -10.32
C PHE A 83 -1.82 5.86 -11.57
N VAL A 84 -2.50 5.25 -12.55
CA VAL A 84 -1.86 4.66 -13.73
C VAL A 84 -2.38 5.33 -15.00
N ASP A 85 -1.78 6.47 -15.35
CA ASP A 85 -2.12 7.21 -16.57
C ASP A 85 -1.53 6.58 -17.84
N ASP A 86 -0.27 6.12 -17.77
CA ASP A 86 0.45 5.53 -18.90
C ASP A 86 1.02 4.14 -18.54
N LEU A 87 0.63 3.13 -19.33
CA LEU A 87 1.08 1.75 -19.15
C LEU A 87 2.52 1.53 -19.63
N ASP A 88 3.05 2.39 -20.50
CA ASP A 88 4.40 2.27 -21.06
C ASP A 88 5.47 2.86 -20.15
N THR A 89 5.10 3.79 -19.26
CA THR A 89 5.98 4.34 -18.23
C THR A 89 6.21 3.32 -17.10
N ASN A 90 7.46 3.10 -16.72
CA ASN A 90 7.86 2.20 -15.64
C ASN A 90 8.67 2.94 -14.57
N ASP A 91 7.98 3.69 -13.72
CA ASP A 91 8.57 4.36 -12.55
C ASP A 91 7.89 3.89 -11.26
N PRO A 92 8.35 2.78 -10.67
CA PRO A 92 7.75 2.23 -9.46
C PRO A 92 7.94 3.14 -8.25
N LYS A 93 8.96 4.02 -8.22
CA LYS A 93 9.17 4.96 -7.11
C LYS A 93 8.14 6.07 -7.17
N SER A 94 7.98 6.71 -8.33
CA SER A 94 6.99 7.78 -8.49
C SER A 94 5.57 7.27 -8.24
N LEU A 95 5.25 6.07 -8.75
CA LEU A 95 3.95 5.44 -8.50
C LEU A 95 3.75 5.19 -7.00
N TRP A 96 4.74 4.58 -6.34
CA TRP A 96 4.67 4.31 -4.90
C TRP A 96 4.46 5.59 -4.09
N ASP A 97 5.24 6.65 -4.36
CA ASP A 97 5.13 7.93 -3.67
C ASP A 97 3.76 8.56 -3.86
N SER A 98 3.24 8.60 -5.09
CA SER A 98 1.91 9.18 -5.35
C SER A 98 0.80 8.50 -4.57
N MET A 99 0.90 7.19 -4.37
CA MET A 99 -0.05 6.44 -3.55
C MET A 99 0.12 6.77 -2.07
N MET A 100 1.37 6.82 -1.57
CA MET A 100 1.63 7.18 -0.18
C MET A 100 1.09 8.58 0.13
N ASP A 101 1.40 9.56 -0.71
CA ASP A 101 0.98 10.94 -0.53
C ASP A 101 -0.55 11.07 -0.53
N TYR A 102 -1.24 10.38 -1.45
CA TYR A 102 -2.71 10.40 -1.52
C TYR A 102 -3.35 9.84 -0.25
N TYR A 103 -2.96 8.64 0.19
CA TYR A 103 -3.60 8.01 1.34
C TYR A 103 -3.21 8.66 2.67
N THR A 104 -1.99 9.19 2.79
CA THR A 104 -1.61 9.99 3.96
C THR A 104 -2.40 11.31 3.99
N ALA A 105 -2.55 12.00 2.86
CA ALA A 105 -3.34 13.24 2.80
C ALA A 105 -4.83 12.99 3.14
N ASN A 106 -5.44 11.96 2.55
CA ASN A 106 -6.83 11.58 2.86
C ASN A 106 -7.01 11.19 4.33
N SER A 107 -6.02 10.50 4.91
CA SER A 107 -6.00 10.15 6.32
C SER A 107 -5.97 11.40 7.21
N VAL A 108 -5.10 12.38 6.90
CA VAL A 108 -5.01 13.65 7.64
C VAL A 108 -6.30 14.46 7.52
N GLU A 109 -6.88 14.57 6.34
CA GLU A 109 -8.16 15.26 6.16
C GLU A 109 -9.28 14.55 6.93
N SER A 110 -9.31 13.21 6.89
CA SER A 110 -10.26 12.41 7.65
C SER A 110 -10.06 12.58 9.16
N SER A 111 -8.81 12.64 9.63
CA SER A 111 -8.46 12.80 11.04
C SER A 111 -8.87 14.17 11.57
N VAL A 112 -8.65 15.24 10.80
CA VAL A 112 -9.14 16.59 11.10
C VAL A 112 -10.67 16.61 11.17
N ASN A 113 -11.36 16.06 10.17
CA ASN A 113 -12.83 16.02 10.13
C ASN A 113 -13.42 15.24 11.31
N VAL A 114 -12.76 14.18 11.78
CA VAL A 114 -13.19 13.41 12.95
C VAL A 114 -12.89 14.17 14.25
N MET A 115 -11.77 14.87 14.32
CA MET A 115 -11.41 15.71 15.47
C MET A 115 -12.38 16.89 15.65
N GLU A 116 -12.81 17.54 14.57
CA GLU A 116 -13.85 18.57 14.61
C GLU A 116 -15.16 18.00 15.19
N LYS A 117 -15.58 16.82 14.73
CA LYS A 117 -16.76 16.14 15.29
C LYS A 117 -16.60 15.84 16.79
N LEU A 118 -15.42 15.43 17.25
CA LEU A 118 -15.15 15.21 18.67
C LEU A 118 -15.26 16.52 19.47
N HIS A 119 -14.68 17.61 18.94
CA HIS A 119 -14.73 18.93 19.55
C HIS A 119 -16.18 19.44 19.72
N ASP A 120 -17.05 19.16 18.76
CA ASP A 120 -18.46 19.58 18.79
C ASP A 120 -19.35 18.77 19.76
N ILE A 121 -18.83 17.70 20.37
CA ILE A 121 -19.60 16.92 21.35
C ILE A 121 -19.66 17.68 22.68
N VAL A 122 -20.83 18.29 22.93
CA VAL A 122 -21.15 18.94 24.21
C VAL A 122 -21.92 17.97 25.11
N PHE A 123 -21.48 17.86 26.37
CA PHE A 123 -22.17 17.09 27.39
C PHE A 123 -23.26 17.93 28.05
N VAL A 124 -24.52 17.58 27.76
CA VAL A 124 -25.71 18.24 28.31
C VAL A 124 -26.47 17.32 29.24
N GLU A 125 -26.99 17.89 30.32
CA GLU A 125 -27.83 17.20 31.29
C GLU A 125 -29.09 16.66 30.59
N GLY A 126 -29.45 15.39 30.88
CA GLY A 126 -30.57 14.70 30.22
C GLY A 126 -30.21 13.89 28.97
N GLU A 127 -29.08 14.14 28.29
CA GLU A 127 -28.59 13.31 27.17
C GLU A 127 -27.21 12.66 27.42
N MET A 128 -26.72 12.67 28.67
CA MET A 128 -25.36 12.27 29.04
C MET A 128 -24.91 10.95 28.42
N GLN A 129 -25.71 9.88 28.56
CA GLN A 129 -25.34 8.55 28.06
C GLN A 129 -25.21 8.51 26.54
N LYS A 130 -26.08 9.23 25.83
CA LYS A 130 -26.05 9.34 24.37
C LYS A 130 -24.77 10.07 23.92
N ARG A 131 -24.41 11.17 24.61
CA ARG A 131 -23.19 11.93 24.32
C ARG A 131 -21.91 11.13 24.61
N ILE A 132 -21.88 10.38 25.71
CA ILE A 132 -20.77 9.46 26.02
C ILE A 132 -20.61 8.40 24.91
N ASN A 133 -21.71 7.77 24.51
CA ASN A 133 -21.64 6.75 23.45
C ASN A 133 -21.16 7.35 22.13
N GLN A 134 -21.65 8.54 21.78
CA GLN A 134 -21.24 9.25 20.56
C GLN A 134 -19.75 9.62 20.62
N PHE A 135 -19.26 10.11 21.76
CA PHE A 135 -17.84 10.38 21.98
C PHE A 135 -16.99 9.13 21.81
N CYS A 136 -17.33 8.02 22.46
CA CYS A 136 -16.59 6.76 22.34
C CYS A 136 -16.53 6.25 20.90
N GLN A 137 -17.64 6.34 20.16
CA GLN A 137 -17.68 5.93 18.75
C GLN A 137 -16.80 6.82 17.87
N THR A 138 -16.92 8.14 18.00
CA THR A 138 -16.12 9.09 17.20
C THR A 138 -14.63 9.01 17.57
N PHE A 139 -14.30 8.75 18.84
CA PHE A 139 -12.93 8.57 19.29
C PHE A 139 -12.29 7.27 18.74
N ASN A 140 -13.05 6.18 18.65
CA ASN A 140 -12.55 4.97 18.01
C ASN A 140 -12.26 5.20 16.52
N LEU A 141 -13.14 5.92 15.83
CA LEU A 141 -12.91 6.31 14.43
C LEU A 141 -11.65 7.18 14.28
N MET A 142 -11.38 8.06 15.26
CA MET A 142 -10.16 8.88 15.30
C MET A 142 -8.89 8.00 15.36
N ILE A 143 -8.91 6.96 16.19
CA ILE A 143 -7.79 6.01 16.28
C ILE A 143 -7.57 5.30 14.94
N GLU A 144 -8.65 4.85 14.30
CA GLU A 144 -8.57 4.14 13.01
C GLU A 144 -7.93 4.99 11.91
N VAL A 145 -8.35 6.26 11.79
CA VAL A 145 -7.78 7.17 10.79
C VAL A 145 -6.38 7.64 11.15
N SER A 146 -6.03 7.82 12.43
CA SER A 146 -4.67 8.23 12.83
C SER A 146 -3.61 7.14 12.74
N VAL A 147 -3.97 5.85 12.78
CA VAL A 147 -2.98 4.75 12.67
C VAL A 147 -2.34 4.69 11.28
N VAL A 148 -2.99 5.23 10.25
CA VAL A 148 -2.43 5.35 8.89
C VAL A 148 -1.28 6.37 8.82
N GLU A 149 -1.19 7.32 9.75
CA GLU A 149 -0.15 8.36 9.78
C GLU A 149 1.18 7.92 10.43
N LEU A 150 1.21 6.79 11.15
CA LEU A 150 2.32 6.40 12.03
C LEU A 150 3.17 5.20 11.56
N ILE A 151 2.99 4.70 10.33
CA ILE A 151 3.73 3.54 9.76
C ILE A 151 4.29 3.87 8.37
#